data_AF-A0A6P3DVD0-F1
#
_entry.id   AF-A0A6P3DVD0-F1
#
_cell.length_a   1.000
_cell.length_b   1.000
_cell.length_c   1.000
_cell.angle_alpha   90.00
_cell.angle_beta   90.00
_cell.angle_gamma   90.00
#
_symmetry.space_group_name_H-M   'P 1'
#
loop_
_entity.id
_entity.type
_entity.pdbx_description
1 polymer ?
#
loop_
_entity_poly.entity_id
_entity_poly.type
_entity_poly.pdbx_seq_one_letter_code
_entity_poly.pdbx_strand_id
1 'polypeptide(L)'
;MKLCPSVFLVALVATLLLFIEYTTANSICPEENCLESTKCNDWVVGGTCPRSSDTCCSVVKSEYRTHCRHFGGECLDSCNQLLRQAAVDCPADKVCCTLV
;
A
#
# COMPACT_ATOMS: atom_id res chain seq x y z
N MET A 1 33.69 0.14 35.64
CA MET A 1 32.22 -0.04 35.62
C MET A 1 31.95 -1.47 35.15
N LYS A 2 31.57 -2.38 36.05
CA LYS A 2 31.24 -3.77 35.67
C LYS A 2 29.84 -3.76 35.08
N LEU A 3 29.73 -3.83 33.75
CA LEU A 3 28.44 -3.99 33.10
C LEU A 3 27.86 -5.35 33.49
N CYS A 4 26.72 -5.34 34.17
CA CYS A 4 26.03 -6.57 34.57
C CYS A 4 25.56 -7.31 33.30
N PRO A 5 25.87 -8.61 33.16
CA PRO A 5 25.47 -9.39 31.99
C PRO A 5 23.94 -9.45 31.82
N SER A 6 23.20 -9.32 32.92
CA SER A 6 21.73 -9.19 32.94
C SER A 6 21.23 -7.96 32.16
N VAL A 7 21.91 -6.81 32.25
CA VAL A 7 21.50 -5.57 31.57
C VAL A 7 21.70 -5.69 30.06
N PHE A 8 22.79 -6.33 29.64
CA PHE A 8 23.03 -6.64 28.23
C PHE A 8 21.99 -7.60 27.67
N LEU A 9 21.62 -8.64 28.42
CA LEU A 9 20.59 -9.60 28.01
C LEU A 9 19.22 -8.92 27.83
N VAL A 10 18.83 -8.07 28.77
CA VAL A 10 17.55 -7.33 28.68
C VAL A 10 17.56 -6.37 27.48
N ALA A 11 18.65 -5.65 27.24
CA ALA A 11 18.77 -4.75 26.09
C ALA A 11 18.70 -5.51 24.76
N LEU A 12 19.32 -6.70 24.69
CA LEU A 12 19.37 -7.53 23.48
C LEU A 12 18.01 -8.19 23.18
N VAL A 13 17.27 -8.60 24.21
CA VAL A 13 15.89 -9.10 24.08
C VAL A 13 14.95 -7.97 23.63
N ALA A 14 15.08 -6.78 24.22
CA ALA A 14 14.26 -5.63 23.85
C ALA A 14 14.47 -5.19 22.39
N THR A 15 15.72 -5.15 21.92
CA THR A 15 16.00 -4.87 20.51
C THR A 15 15.43 -5.96 19.59
N LEU A 16 15.58 -7.24 19.93
CA LEU A 16 15.00 -8.34 19.14
C LEU A 16 13.47 -8.24 19.03
N LEU A 17 12.77 -7.89 20.11
CA LEU A 17 11.31 -7.72 20.11
C LEU A 17 10.87 -6.55 19.21
N LEU A 18 11.60 -5.43 19.25
CA LEU A 18 11.33 -4.28 18.38
C LEU A 18 11.55 -4.60 16.89
N PHE A 19 12.54 -5.45 16.56
CA PHE A 19 12.76 -5.90 15.19
C PHE A 19 11.64 -6.80 14.68
N ILE A 20 11.03 -7.63 15.55
CA ILE A 20 9.93 -8.51 15.16
C ILE A 20 8.68 -7.69 14.80
N GLU A 21 8.31 -6.70 15.62
CA GLU A 21 7.13 -5.86 15.37
C GLU A 21 7.22 -5.08 14.04
N TYR A 22 8.42 -4.64 13.65
CA TYR A 22 8.64 -3.96 12.37
C TYR A 22 8.38 -4.88 11.17
N THR A 23 8.65 -6.18 11.30
CA THR A 23 8.47 -7.14 10.19
C THR A 23 7.04 -7.67 10.06
N THR A 24 6.20 -7.51 11.08
CA THR A 24 4.84 -8.07 11.12
C THR A 24 3.73 -7.03 10.98
N ALA A 25 4.04 -5.84 10.49
CA ALA A 25 3.00 -4.94 10.01
C ALA A 25 2.47 -5.47 8.67
N ASN A 26 1.64 -6.51 8.69
CA ASN A 26 0.82 -6.88 7.54
C ASN A 26 -0.01 -5.64 7.20
N SER A 27 0.42 -4.89 6.18
CA SER A 27 -0.34 -3.75 5.70
C SER A 27 -1.66 -4.27 5.16
N ILE A 28 -2.76 -3.87 5.79
CA ILE A 28 -4.10 -4.14 5.26
C ILE A 28 -4.15 -3.52 3.86
N CYS A 29 -4.45 -4.35 2.86
CA CYS A 29 -4.54 -3.88 1.49
C CYS A 29 -5.76 -2.98 1.32
N PRO A 30 -5.64 -1.83 0.64
CA PRO A 30 -6.80 -1.08 0.18
C PRO A 30 -7.72 -1.98 -0.65
N GLU A 31 -9.03 -1.88 -0.43
CA GLU A 31 -10.02 -2.79 -1.04
C GLU A 31 -10.00 -2.70 -2.57
N GLU A 32 -9.74 -1.50 -3.11
CA GLU A 32 -9.62 -1.27 -4.55
C GLU A 32 -8.45 -2.03 -5.21
N ASN A 33 -7.40 -2.34 -4.44
CA ASN A 33 -6.20 -3.05 -4.90
C ASN A 33 -6.29 -4.57 -4.69
N CYS A 34 -7.35 -5.07 -4.06
CA CYS A 34 -7.60 -6.50 -3.90
C CYS A 34 -8.19 -7.08 -5.19
N LEU A 35 -7.33 -7.61 -6.04
CA LEU A 35 -7.70 -8.11 -7.36
C LEU A 35 -7.11 -9.51 -7.59
N GLU A 36 -7.71 -10.24 -8.53
CA GLU A 36 -7.12 -11.46 -9.04
C GLU A 36 -5.67 -11.21 -9.49
N SER A 37 -4.77 -12.14 -9.16
CA SER A 37 -3.33 -12.01 -9.44
C SER A 37 -3.02 -11.75 -10.92
N THR A 38 -3.87 -12.23 -11.82
CA THR A 38 -3.77 -12.02 -13.29
C THR A 38 -3.94 -10.55 -13.69
N LYS A 39 -4.52 -9.72 -12.83
CA LYS A 39 -4.76 -8.28 -13.05
C LYS A 39 -3.64 -7.39 -12.49
N CYS A 40 -2.72 -7.96 -11.71
CA CYS A 40 -1.55 -7.24 -11.20
C CYS A 40 -0.36 -7.33 -12.18
N ASN A 41 0.39 -6.24 -12.30
CA ASN A 41 1.78 -6.29 -12.78
C ASN A 41 2.74 -6.61 -11.65
N ASP A 42 2.43 -6.16 -10.44
CA ASP A 42 3.21 -6.38 -9.22
C ASP A 42 2.30 -6.41 -7.98
N TRP A 43 2.76 -7.02 -6.90
CA TRP A 43 1.99 -7.25 -5.68
C TRP A 43 2.75 -6.85 -4.41
N VAL A 44 1.98 -6.55 -3.36
CA VAL A 44 2.54 -6.24 -2.04
C VAL A 44 2.84 -7.54 -1.31
N VAL A 45 4.12 -7.80 -1.06
CA VAL A 45 4.56 -8.94 -0.23
C VAL A 45 4.05 -8.75 1.21
N GLY A 46 3.29 -9.72 1.72
CA GLY A 46 2.66 -9.64 3.04
C GLY A 46 1.36 -8.81 3.09
N GLY A 47 0.95 -8.21 1.97
CA GLY A 47 -0.34 -7.50 1.87
C GLY A 47 -1.50 -8.48 2.00
N THR A 48 -2.43 -8.20 2.91
CA THR A 48 -3.60 -9.06 3.14
C THR A 48 -4.87 -8.39 2.65
N CYS A 49 -5.64 -9.10 1.83
CA CYS A 49 -6.98 -8.70 1.40
C CYS A 49 -8.02 -9.21 2.40
N PRO A 50 -8.70 -8.33 3.16
CA PRO A 50 -9.48 -8.74 4.33
C PRO A 50 -10.78 -9.49 3.99
N ARG A 51 -11.26 -9.40 2.75
CA ARG A 51 -12.58 -9.93 2.34
C ARG A 51 -12.53 -10.94 1.19
N SER A 52 -11.34 -11.29 0.71
CA SER A 52 -11.19 -12.19 -0.43
C SER A 52 -9.87 -12.95 -0.39
N SER A 53 -9.76 -13.98 -1.23
CA SER A 53 -8.50 -14.69 -1.51
C SER A 53 -7.67 -13.98 -2.60
N ASP A 54 -7.99 -12.73 -2.90
CA ASP A 54 -7.31 -11.95 -3.92
C ASP A 54 -5.90 -11.55 -3.48
N THR A 55 -5.10 -11.15 -4.46
CA THR A 55 -3.76 -10.62 -4.20
C THR A 55 -3.84 -9.10 -4.06
N CYS A 56 -3.07 -8.56 -3.11
CA CYS A 56 -2.91 -7.12 -2.99
C CYS A 56 -2.01 -6.60 -4.11
N CYS A 57 -2.57 -6.00 -5.15
CA CYS A 57 -1.78 -5.41 -6.22
C CYS A 57 -1.06 -4.13 -5.71
N SER A 58 0.25 -4.04 -5.93
CA SER A 58 0.98 -2.78 -5.80
C SER A 58 0.87 -1.96 -7.10
N VAL A 59 0.87 -2.65 -8.24
CA VAL A 59 0.70 -2.06 -9.57
C VAL A 59 -0.34 -2.85 -10.33
N VAL A 60 -1.48 -2.22 -10.63
CA VAL A 60 -2.53 -2.80 -11.46
C VAL A 60 -2.18 -2.64 -12.94
N LYS A 61 -2.44 -3.66 -13.75
CA LYS A 61 -2.29 -3.59 -15.21
C LYS A 61 -3.17 -2.49 -15.80
N SER A 62 -2.67 -1.83 -16.85
CA SER A 62 -3.28 -0.66 -17.48
C SER A 62 -4.77 -0.82 -17.79
N GLU A 63 -5.14 -1.97 -18.33
CA GLU A 63 -6.49 -2.33 -18.78
C GLU A 63 -7.47 -2.58 -17.64
N TYR A 64 -6.99 -2.76 -16.40
CA TYR A 64 -7.81 -2.97 -15.21
C TYR A 64 -7.75 -1.78 -14.23
N ARG A 65 -7.10 -0.67 -14.61
CA ARG A 65 -7.08 0.55 -13.78
C ARG A 65 -8.44 1.24 -13.85
N THR A 66 -9.02 1.48 -12.69
CA THR A 66 -10.37 2.05 -12.56
C THR A 66 -10.43 3.09 -11.45
N HIS A 67 -9.63 2.93 -10.38
CA HIS A 67 -9.58 3.86 -9.26
C HIS A 67 -8.40 4.83 -9.42
N CYS A 68 -8.53 6.02 -8.88
CA CYS A 68 -7.55 7.09 -9.10
C CYS A 68 -6.15 6.69 -8.62
N ARG A 69 -6.10 5.98 -7.49
CA ARG A 69 -4.86 5.42 -6.95
C ARG A 69 -4.22 4.37 -7.85
N HIS A 70 -4.98 3.63 -8.67
CA HIS A 70 -4.41 2.69 -9.64
C HIS A 70 -3.55 3.41 -10.70
N PHE A 71 -3.84 4.69 -10.95
CA PHE A 71 -3.06 5.54 -11.84
C PHE A 71 -1.92 6.28 -11.11
N GLY A 72 -1.75 6.06 -9.80
CA GLY A 72 -0.84 6.86 -8.98
C GLY A 72 -1.32 8.31 -8.78
N GLY A 73 -2.63 8.54 -8.94
CA GLY A 73 -3.22 9.86 -8.86
C GLY A 73 -3.91 10.16 -7.52
N GLU A 74 -4.36 11.40 -7.42
CA GLU A 74 -5.18 11.91 -6.33
C GLU A 74 -6.40 12.67 -6.89
N CYS A 75 -7.54 12.59 -6.20
CA CYS A 75 -8.74 13.32 -6.58
C CYS A 75 -8.63 14.79 -6.14
N LEU A 76 -8.45 15.68 -7.11
CA LEU A 76 -8.28 17.12 -6.92
C LEU A 76 -9.40 17.89 -7.63
N ASP A 77 -9.60 19.17 -7.28
CA ASP A 77 -10.63 20.00 -7.92
C ASP A 77 -10.32 20.25 -9.40
N SER A 78 -9.04 20.40 -9.74
CA SER A 78 -8.58 20.48 -11.13
C SER A 78 -7.09 20.20 -11.28
N CYS A 79 -6.70 19.77 -12.47
CA CYS A 79 -5.33 19.77 -12.96
C CYS A 79 -5.33 19.99 -14.48
N ASN A 80 -4.14 20.12 -15.07
CA ASN A 80 -3.96 20.16 -16.53
C ASN A 80 -4.65 18.95 -17.16
N GLN A 81 -5.36 19.15 -18.28
CA GLN A 81 -6.10 18.09 -18.96
C GLN A 81 -5.23 16.89 -19.34
N LEU A 82 -3.93 17.10 -19.62
CA LEU A 82 -2.97 16.03 -19.92
C LEU A 82 -2.65 15.13 -18.72
N LEU A 83 -2.89 15.60 -17.49
CA LEU A 83 -2.65 14.86 -16.26
C LEU A 83 -3.92 14.18 -15.71
N ARG A 84 -5.06 14.36 -16.38
CA ARG A 84 -6.34 13.82 -15.93
C ARG A 84 -6.48 12.36 -16.36
N GLN A 85 -6.99 11.54 -15.44
CA GLN A 85 -7.34 10.15 -15.71
C GLN A 85 -8.84 9.93 -15.50
N ALA A 86 -9.39 8.97 -16.23
CA ALA A 86 -10.75 8.51 -15.99
C ALA A 86 -10.73 7.53 -14.81
N ALA A 87 -11.27 7.97 -13.67
CA ALA A 87 -11.41 7.16 -12.47
C ALA A 87 -12.83 7.19 -11.93
N VAL A 88 -13.27 6.10 -11.30
CA VAL A 88 -14.66 5.91 -10.83
C VAL A 88 -14.90 6.35 -9.39
N ASP A 89 -13.83 6.61 -8.65
CA ASP A 89 -13.82 6.82 -7.19
C ASP A 89 -13.65 8.29 -6.79
N CYS A 90 -13.44 9.21 -7.73
CA CYS A 90 -13.45 10.63 -7.41
C CYS A 90 -14.87 11.17 -7.20
N PRO A 91 -15.08 12.03 -6.20
CA PRO A 91 -16.32 12.78 -6.03
C PRO A 91 -16.74 13.52 -7.30
N ALA A 92 -18.04 13.80 -7.45
CA ALA A 92 -18.60 14.41 -8.66
C ALA A 92 -18.02 15.80 -9.01
N ASP A 93 -17.47 16.51 -8.03
CA ASP A 93 -16.82 17.82 -8.14
C ASP A 93 -15.29 17.74 -8.28
N LYS A 94 -14.72 16.52 -8.38
CA LYS A 94 -13.28 16.29 -8.46
C LYS A 94 -12.88 15.49 -9.69
N VAL A 95 -11.61 15.56 -10.03
CA VAL A 95 -10.98 14.82 -11.13
C VAL A 95 -9.76 14.06 -10.61
N CYS A 96 -9.51 12.89 -11.19
CA CYS A 96 -8.29 12.15 -10.89
C CYS A 96 -7.10 12.78 -11.60
N CYS A 97 -6.10 13.20 -10.82
CA CYS A 97 -4.91 13.86 -11.31
C CYS A 97 -3.67 13.04 -10.98
N THR A 98 -2.85 12.74 -11.98
CA THR A 98 -1.58 12.01 -11.81
C THR A 98 -0.39 12.96 -11.81
N LEU A 99 0.59 12.68 -10.96
CA LEU A 99 1.90 13.33 -11.03
C LEU A 99 2.77 12.59 -12.05
N VAL A 100 3.54 13.34 -12.84
CA VAL A 100 4.57 12.84 -13.77
C VAL A 100 5.90 12.67 -13.07
#